data_AF-A0A381VRJ3-F1
#
_entry.id   AF-A0A381VRJ3-F1
#
_cell.length_a   1.000
_cell.length_b   1.000
_cell.length_c   1.000
_cell.angle_alpha   90.00
_cell.angle_beta   90.00
_cell.angle_gamma   90.00
#
_symmetry.space_group_name_H-M   'P 1'
#
loop_
_entity.id
_entity.type
_entity.pdbx_description
1 polymer ?
#
loop_
_entity_poly.entity_id
_entity_poly.type
_entity_poly.pdbx_seq_one_letter_code
_entity_poly.pdbx_strand_id
1 'polypeptide(L)'
;MVMKTKKSVLASEKQLKGLKKKKDWINILSLISNWSQILIIMTIFTIFPSPITFILGLIVIGSRQFALAVLMHEGAHKLLFSNQTINDWVSQWCCAYPIFQDTKPYRSYHLKHHKFTETEKDPDLVLSAPFPITKISFFRKVTRDLSGLTGLRRYSASLRSIFSSKGKNSKQRTL
;
A
#
# COMPACT_ATOMS: atom_id res chain seq x y z
N MET A 1 -11.93 26.58 -12.69
CA MET A 1 -12.58 25.88 -13.82
C MET A 1 -11.65 24.77 -14.28
N VAL A 2 -11.85 23.52 -13.85
CA VAL A 2 -11.00 22.38 -14.28
C VAL A 2 -11.48 21.94 -15.67
N MET A 3 -10.68 22.18 -16.69
CA MET A 3 -10.96 21.67 -18.04
C MET A 3 -11.01 20.14 -17.98
N LYS A 4 -12.19 19.54 -18.19
CA LYS A 4 -12.31 18.10 -18.42
C LYS A 4 -11.69 17.78 -19.77
N THR A 5 -10.39 17.48 -19.80
CA THR A 5 -9.72 16.95 -20.98
C THR A 5 -10.37 15.61 -21.35
N LYS A 6 -10.98 15.55 -22.54
CA LYS A 6 -11.50 14.28 -23.06
C LYS A 6 -10.33 13.32 -23.24
N LYS A 7 -10.45 12.08 -22.76
CA LYS A 7 -9.41 11.02 -22.91
C LYS A 7 -8.98 10.80 -24.36
N SER A 8 -9.88 11.07 -25.31
CA SER A 8 -9.61 11.00 -26.75
C SER A 8 -8.59 12.01 -27.25
N VAL A 9 -8.30 13.08 -26.49
CA VAL A 9 -7.28 14.08 -26.83
C VAL A 9 -5.87 13.55 -26.55
N LEU A 10 -5.73 12.60 -25.60
CA LEU A 10 -4.42 12.13 -25.11
C LEU A 10 -3.93 10.84 -25.76
N ALA A 11 -4.84 9.96 -26.22
CA ALA A 11 -4.48 8.71 -26.87
C ALA A 11 -5.61 8.17 -27.75
N SER A 12 -5.24 7.54 -28.88
CA SER A 12 -6.18 6.80 -29.73
C SER A 12 -6.72 5.55 -29.01
N GLU A 13 -7.88 5.05 -29.43
CA GLU A 13 -8.45 3.83 -28.84
C GLU A 13 -7.53 2.61 -28.96
N LYS A 14 -6.76 2.52 -30.06
CA LYS A 14 -5.77 1.46 -30.28
C LYS A 14 -4.61 1.55 -29.28
N GLN A 15 -4.10 2.75 -29.02
CA GLN A 15 -3.07 2.99 -27.99
C GLN A 15 -3.61 2.67 -26.59
N LEU A 16 -4.85 3.09 -26.29
CA LEU A 16 -5.52 2.77 -25.03
C LEU A 16 -5.71 1.26 -24.83
N LYS A 17 -6.08 0.51 -25.87
CA LYS A 17 -6.17 -0.96 -25.81
C LYS A 17 -4.80 -1.61 -25.57
N GLY A 18 -3.76 -1.12 -26.23
CA GLY A 18 -2.38 -1.57 -26.01
C GLY A 18 -1.90 -1.36 -24.58
N LEU A 19 -2.10 -0.16 -24.03
CA LEU A 19 -1.73 0.21 -22.66
C LEU A 19 -2.50 -0.59 -21.59
N LYS A 20 -3.72 -1.03 -21.90
CA LYS A 20 -4.56 -1.83 -20.99
C LYS A 20 -4.21 -3.32 -21.01
N LYS A 21 -3.35 -3.79 -21.92
CA LYS A 21 -3.00 -5.21 -22.02
C LYS A 21 -2.18 -5.62 -20.79
N LYS A 22 -2.81 -6.36 -19.89
CA LYS A 22 -2.14 -6.90 -18.70
C LYS A 22 -1.26 -8.08 -19.09
N LYS A 23 -0.07 -8.16 -18.49
CA LYS A 23 0.87 -9.28 -18.63
C LYS A 23 0.98 -9.98 -17.28
N ASP A 24 -0.01 -10.81 -16.97
CA ASP A 24 -0.17 -11.44 -15.65
C ASP A 24 1.09 -12.21 -15.21
N TRP A 25 1.84 -12.82 -16.14
CA TRP A 25 3.08 -13.54 -15.83
C TRP A 25 4.18 -12.66 -15.22
N ILE A 26 4.24 -11.36 -15.56
CA ILE A 26 5.20 -10.42 -14.96
C ILE A 26 4.85 -10.22 -13.48
N ASN A 27 3.57 -10.16 -13.16
CA ASN A 27 3.10 -10.00 -11.78
C ASN A 27 3.32 -11.28 -10.98
N ILE A 28 3.16 -12.46 -11.59
CA ILE A 28 3.54 -13.75 -10.99
C ILE A 28 5.04 -13.78 -10.65
N LEU A 29 5.91 -13.42 -11.59
CA LEU A 29 7.36 -13.38 -11.35
C LEU A 29 7.72 -12.36 -10.27
N SER A 30 7.04 -11.21 -10.24
CA SER A 30 7.24 -10.19 -9.21
C SER A 30 6.85 -10.72 -7.83
N LEU A 31 5.72 -11.42 -7.72
CA LEU A 31 5.29 -12.06 -6.47
C LEU A 31 6.28 -13.11 -6.00
N ILE A 32 6.64 -14.05 -6.88
CA ILE A 32 7.60 -15.12 -6.57
C ILE A 32 8.93 -14.51 -6.13
N SER A 33 9.45 -13.52 -6.85
CA SER A 33 10.73 -12.87 -6.51
C SER A 33 10.69 -12.20 -5.13
N ASN A 34 9.63 -11.45 -4.82
CA ASN A 34 9.51 -10.79 -3.51
C ASN A 34 9.39 -11.79 -2.36
N TRP A 35 8.56 -12.83 -2.52
CA TRP A 35 8.38 -13.86 -1.49
C TRP A 35 9.62 -14.73 -1.31
N SER A 36 10.27 -15.13 -2.40
CA SER A 36 11.53 -15.89 -2.33
C SER A 36 12.60 -15.11 -1.59
N GLN A 37 12.75 -13.80 -1.85
CA GLN A 37 13.72 -12.97 -1.11
C GLN A 37 13.42 -12.90 0.39
N ILE A 38 12.14 -12.79 0.77
CA ILE A 38 11.71 -12.83 2.18
C ILE A 38 12.08 -14.18 2.81
N LEU A 39 11.72 -15.29 2.17
CA LEU A 39 11.96 -16.64 2.69
C LEU A 39 13.46 -16.95 2.76
N ILE A 40 14.24 -16.55 1.75
CA ILE A 40 15.70 -16.73 1.72
C ILE A 40 16.35 -15.99 2.90
N ILE A 41 16.03 -14.70 3.11
CA ILE A 41 16.69 -13.95 4.18
C ILE A 41 16.26 -14.43 5.57
N MET A 42 15.00 -14.86 5.73
CA MET A 42 14.53 -15.52 6.96
C MET A 42 15.27 -16.83 7.22
N THR A 43 15.51 -17.62 6.17
CA THR A 43 16.27 -18.89 6.27
C THR A 43 17.72 -18.62 6.64
N ILE A 44 18.38 -17.65 5.99
CA ILE A 44 19.76 -17.25 6.31
C ILE A 44 19.87 -16.81 7.78
N PHE A 45 18.95 -15.99 8.27
CA PHE A 45 18.95 -15.56 9.67
C PHE A 45 18.74 -16.72 10.64
N THR A 46 17.89 -17.68 10.29
CA THR A 46 17.59 -18.85 11.12
C THR A 46 18.81 -19.79 11.23
N ILE A 47 19.56 -19.99 10.14
CA ILE A 47 20.75 -20.87 10.12
C ILE A 47 21.97 -20.15 10.71
N PHE A 48 22.13 -18.85 10.44
CA PHE A 48 23.27 -18.04 10.85
C PHE A 48 22.82 -16.80 11.65
N PRO A 49 22.29 -16.97 12.89
CA PRO A 49 21.82 -15.85 13.67
C PRO A 49 22.99 -14.96 14.13
N SER A 50 23.01 -13.72 13.66
CA SER A 50 24.01 -12.71 14.03
C SER A 50 23.43 -11.31 13.90
N PRO A 51 24.05 -10.28 14.51
CA PRO A 51 23.63 -8.89 14.29
C PRO A 51 23.66 -8.47 12.81
N ILE A 52 24.59 -9.01 12.02
CA ILE A 52 24.72 -8.71 10.59
C ILE A 52 23.53 -9.30 9.81
N THR A 53 23.25 -10.59 10.00
CA THR A 53 22.11 -11.25 9.32
C THR A 53 20.77 -10.69 9.77
N PHE A 54 20.68 -10.21 11.02
CA PHE A 54 19.51 -9.48 11.50
C PHE A 54 19.31 -8.15 10.75
N ILE A 55 20.35 -7.30 10.67
CA ILE A 55 20.26 -6.01 9.96
C ILE A 55 19.96 -6.23 8.46
N LEU A 56 20.61 -7.21 7.83
CA LEU A 56 20.30 -7.59 6.46
C LEU A 56 18.85 -8.06 6.31
N GLY A 57 18.36 -8.85 7.25
CA GLY A 57 16.95 -9.24 7.37
C GLY A 57 16.01 -8.05 7.38
N LEU A 58 16.26 -7.07 8.25
CA LEU A 58 15.45 -5.86 8.33
C LEU A 58 15.41 -5.08 7.02
N ILE A 59 16.56 -4.90 6.36
CA ILE A 59 16.65 -4.15 5.10
C ILE A 59 15.91 -4.90 3.98
N VAL A 60 16.20 -6.20 3.82
CA VAL A 60 15.60 -7.01 2.74
C VAL A 60 14.10 -7.12 2.96
N ILE A 61 13.64 -7.56 4.14
CA ILE A 61 12.21 -7.72 4.44
C ILE A 61 11.50 -6.38 4.32
N GLY A 62 12.03 -5.30 4.90
CA GLY A 62 11.43 -3.97 4.79
C GLY A 62 11.25 -3.51 3.33
N SER A 63 12.27 -3.71 2.49
CA SER A 63 12.17 -3.39 1.05
C SER A 63 11.12 -4.25 0.33
N ARG A 64 10.98 -5.53 0.70
CA ARG A 64 9.99 -6.44 0.10
C ARG A 64 8.58 -6.13 0.58
N GLN A 65 8.40 -5.72 1.84
CA GLN A 65 7.11 -5.24 2.34
C GLN A 65 6.64 -4.01 1.56
N PHE A 66 7.54 -3.07 1.24
CA PHE A 66 7.20 -1.95 0.36
C PHE A 66 6.81 -2.41 -1.06
N ALA A 67 7.56 -3.36 -1.64
CA ALA A 67 7.21 -3.93 -2.94
C ALA A 67 5.83 -4.62 -2.93
N LEU A 68 5.49 -5.35 -1.88
CA LEU A 68 4.16 -5.93 -1.69
C LEU A 68 3.07 -4.85 -1.56
N ALA A 69 3.36 -3.73 -0.88
CA ALA A 69 2.44 -2.59 -0.82
C ALA A 69 2.16 -1.99 -2.22
N VAL A 70 3.17 -1.91 -3.08
CA VAL A 70 3.01 -1.50 -4.48
C VAL A 70 2.13 -2.49 -5.26
N LEU A 71 2.36 -3.80 -5.12
CA LEU A 71 1.50 -4.80 -5.77
C LEU A 71 0.07 -4.78 -5.23
N MET A 72 -0.11 -4.53 -3.92
CA MET A 72 -1.41 -4.30 -3.31
C MET A 72 -2.11 -3.08 -3.93
N HIS A 73 -1.39 -1.98 -4.12
CA HIS A 73 -1.88 -0.78 -4.80
C HIS A 73 -2.39 -1.08 -6.21
N GLU A 74 -1.61 -1.81 -7.03
CA GLU A 74 -2.06 -2.26 -8.35
C GLU A 74 -3.31 -3.14 -8.26
N GLY A 75 -3.37 -4.01 -7.25
CA GLY A 75 -4.54 -4.82 -6.95
C GLY A 75 -5.77 -3.99 -6.56
N ALA A 76 -5.58 -2.87 -5.87
CA ALA A 76 -6.64 -1.91 -5.56
C ALA A 76 -7.21 -1.30 -6.84
N HIS A 77 -6.37 -0.99 -7.83
CA HIS A 77 -6.77 -0.52 -9.16
C HIS A 77 -7.37 -1.61 -10.08
N LYS A 78 -7.41 -2.88 -9.64
CA LYS A 78 -7.80 -4.04 -10.48
C LYS A 78 -6.86 -4.23 -11.68
N LEU A 79 -5.59 -3.89 -11.49
CA LEU A 79 -4.55 -3.95 -12.51
C LEU A 79 -3.52 -5.06 -12.27
N LEU A 80 -3.54 -5.70 -11.09
CA LEU A 80 -2.59 -6.75 -10.74
C LEU A 80 -2.81 -8.04 -11.54
N PHE A 81 -4.06 -8.43 -11.83
CA PHE A 81 -4.36 -9.57 -12.69
C PHE A 81 -5.54 -9.29 -13.62
N SER A 82 -5.57 -9.98 -14.77
CA SER A 82 -6.67 -9.89 -15.73
C SER A 82 -8.00 -10.43 -15.17
N ASN A 83 -7.95 -11.54 -14.43
CA ASN A 83 -9.09 -12.08 -13.70
C ASN A 83 -9.31 -11.33 -12.38
N GLN A 84 -10.50 -10.78 -12.18
CA GLN A 84 -10.80 -9.93 -11.01
C GLN A 84 -10.84 -10.70 -9.69
N THR A 85 -11.28 -11.96 -9.70
CA THR A 85 -11.31 -12.82 -8.51
C THR A 85 -9.89 -13.15 -8.07
N ILE A 86 -9.03 -13.54 -9.01
CA ILE A 86 -7.60 -13.79 -8.74
C ILE A 86 -6.92 -12.50 -8.27
N ASN A 87 -7.18 -11.36 -8.94
CA ASN A 87 -6.64 -10.06 -8.53
C ASN A 87 -6.95 -9.77 -7.05
N ASP A 88 -8.22 -9.90 -6.66
CA ASP A 88 -8.64 -9.61 -5.29
C ASP A 88 -8.05 -10.58 -4.28
N TRP A 89 -8.08 -11.88 -4.60
CA TRP A 89 -7.55 -12.90 -3.71
C TRP A 89 -6.04 -12.71 -3.50
N VAL A 90 -5.27 -12.59 -4.58
CA VAL A 90 -3.81 -12.45 -4.50
C VAL A 90 -3.41 -11.12 -3.87
N SER A 91 -4.07 -10.01 -4.25
CA SER A 91 -3.80 -8.70 -3.63
C SER A 91 -4.05 -8.73 -2.13
N GLN A 92 -5.12 -9.38 -1.68
CA GLN A 92 -5.46 -9.47 -0.26
C GLN A 92 -4.48 -10.37 0.50
N TRP A 93 -4.33 -11.62 0.05
CA TRP A 93 -3.65 -12.67 0.82
C TRP A 93 -2.13 -12.64 0.65
N CYS A 94 -1.65 -12.37 -0.56
CA CYS A 94 -0.23 -12.44 -0.87
C CYS A 94 0.46 -11.07 -0.80
N CYS A 95 -0.29 -9.96 -0.81
CA CYS A 95 0.28 -8.61 -0.77
C CYS A 95 -0.13 -7.83 0.49
N ALA A 96 -1.42 -7.71 0.80
CA ALA A 96 -1.91 -6.82 1.85
C ALA A 96 -1.73 -7.37 3.27
N TYR A 97 -2.27 -8.55 3.57
CA TYR A 97 -2.20 -9.14 4.92
C TYR A 97 -0.77 -9.36 5.44
N PRO A 98 0.22 -9.81 4.63
CA PRO A 98 1.61 -9.97 5.08
C PRO A 98 2.25 -8.69 5.60
N ILE A 99 1.70 -7.52 5.24
CA ILE A 99 2.16 -6.20 5.67
C ILE A 99 1.12 -5.47 6.53
N PHE A 100 0.19 -6.22 7.13
CA PHE A 100 -0.86 -5.72 8.00
C PHE A 100 -1.75 -4.65 7.36
N GLN A 101 -2.02 -4.78 6.06
CA GLN A 101 -2.96 -3.95 5.29
C GLN A 101 -4.17 -4.76 4.81
N ASP A 102 -5.18 -4.06 4.28
CA ASP A 102 -6.38 -4.67 3.70
C ASP A 102 -6.74 -3.97 2.37
N THR A 103 -6.72 -4.73 1.26
CA THR A 103 -6.98 -4.22 -0.09
C THR A 103 -8.38 -3.61 -0.23
N LYS A 104 -9.40 -4.19 0.42
CA LYS A 104 -10.80 -3.76 0.22
C LYS A 104 -11.09 -2.35 0.74
N PRO A 105 -10.86 -2.01 2.03
CA PRO A 105 -11.05 -0.66 2.53
C PRO A 105 -10.04 0.31 1.91
N TYR A 106 -8.80 -0.13 1.66
CA TYR A 106 -7.80 0.67 0.98
C TYR A 106 -8.28 1.11 -0.40
N ARG A 107 -8.83 0.20 -1.22
CA ARG A 107 -9.34 0.50 -2.57
C ARG A 107 -10.38 1.62 -2.57
N SER A 108 -11.39 1.55 -1.72
CA SER A 108 -12.45 2.57 -1.68
C SER A 108 -11.90 3.94 -1.30
N TYR A 109 -11.00 3.98 -0.30
CA TYR A 109 -10.32 5.20 0.11
C TYR A 109 -9.42 5.77 -1.00
N HIS A 110 -8.57 4.92 -1.57
CA HIS A 110 -7.53 5.28 -2.50
C HIS A 110 -8.08 5.70 -3.88
N LEU A 111 -9.14 5.07 -4.36
CA LEU A 111 -9.82 5.52 -5.59
C LEU A 111 -10.51 6.88 -5.41
N LYS A 112 -10.92 7.24 -4.19
CA LYS A 112 -11.41 8.59 -3.88
C LYS A 112 -10.28 9.62 -3.99
N HIS A 113 -9.10 9.31 -3.45
CA HIS A 113 -7.89 10.12 -3.66
C HIS A 113 -7.63 10.34 -5.15
N HIS A 114 -7.48 9.29 -5.96
CA HIS A 114 -7.23 9.43 -7.40
C HIS A 114 -8.30 10.18 -8.18
N LYS A 115 -9.56 10.12 -7.74
CA LYS A 115 -10.66 10.84 -8.39
C LYS A 115 -10.63 12.34 -8.10
N PHE A 116 -10.13 12.73 -6.93
CA PHE A 116 -10.20 14.09 -6.41
C PHE A 116 -8.82 14.67 -6.07
N THR A 117 -7.75 14.10 -6.61
CA THR A 117 -6.35 14.42 -6.29
C THR A 117 -6.11 15.92 -6.22
N GLU A 118 -5.54 16.39 -5.11
CA GLU A 118 -5.20 17.80 -4.87
C GLU A 118 -6.39 18.78 -4.93
N THR A 119 -7.61 18.27 -4.69
CA THR A 119 -8.80 19.10 -4.47
C THR A 119 -9.25 18.99 -3.01
N GLU A 120 -10.16 19.85 -2.58
CA GLU A 120 -10.76 19.81 -1.23
C GLU A 120 -11.43 18.47 -0.88
N LYS A 121 -11.78 17.65 -1.89
CA LYS A 121 -12.42 16.34 -1.70
C LYS A 121 -11.42 15.18 -1.60
N ASP A 122 -10.13 15.47 -1.76
CA ASP A 122 -9.06 14.49 -1.61
C ASP A 122 -8.88 14.12 -0.13
N PRO A 123 -9.10 12.84 0.25
CA PRO A 123 -8.86 12.42 1.63
C PRO A 123 -7.38 12.54 2.06
N ASP A 124 -6.44 12.57 1.11
CA ASP A 124 -5.00 12.66 1.37
C ASP A 124 -4.46 14.10 1.34
N LEU A 125 -5.31 15.12 1.11
CA LEU A 125 -4.86 16.53 1.01
C LEU A 125 -4.06 16.99 2.24
N VAL A 126 -4.45 16.54 3.43
CA VAL A 126 -3.75 16.88 4.69
C VAL A 126 -2.30 16.37 4.72
N LEU A 127 -1.97 15.37 3.90
CA LEU A 127 -0.64 14.80 3.78
C LEU A 127 0.24 15.60 2.80
N SER A 128 -0.34 16.17 1.73
CA SER A 128 0.39 16.89 0.67
C SER A 128 0.39 18.41 0.82
N ALA A 129 -0.71 19.02 1.26
CA ALA A 129 -0.85 20.47 1.41
C ALA A 129 0.22 21.17 2.27
N PRO A 130 0.80 20.54 3.32
CA PRO A 130 1.83 21.18 4.13
C PRO A 130 3.22 21.31 3.47
N PHE A 131 3.41 20.82 2.23
CA PHE A 131 4.69 20.95 1.54
C PHE A 131 4.84 22.35 0.89
N PRO A 132 6.08 22.91 0.86
CA PRO A 132 7.33 22.35 1.36
C PRO A 132 7.46 22.42 2.89
N ILE A 133 8.06 21.39 3.50
CA ILE A 133 8.29 21.33 4.96
C ILE A 133 9.71 21.78 5.33
N THR A 134 9.87 22.27 6.56
CA THR A 134 11.20 22.63 7.10
C THR A 134 12.08 21.41 7.36
N LYS A 135 13.42 21.60 7.33
CA LYS A 135 14.39 20.53 7.67
C LYS A 135 14.14 19.92 9.05
N ILE A 136 13.82 20.76 10.04
CA ILE A 136 13.49 20.31 11.41
C ILE A 136 12.26 19.38 11.41
N SER A 137 11.21 19.76 10.67
CA SER A 137 10.00 18.93 10.54
C SER A 137 10.31 17.60 9.84
N PHE A 138 11.16 17.62 8.81
CA PHE A 138 11.63 16.43 8.11
C PHE A 138 12.37 15.47 9.05
N PHE A 139 13.41 15.93 9.76
CA PHE A 139 14.19 15.09 10.69
C PHE A 139 13.33 14.52 11.82
N ARG A 140 12.39 15.30 12.36
CA ARG A 140 11.41 14.80 13.33
C ARG A 140 10.53 13.68 12.78
N LYS A 141 10.10 13.76 11.51
CA LYS A 141 9.32 12.70 10.86
C LYS A 141 10.15 11.44 10.67
N VAL A 142 11.37 11.58 10.15
CA VAL A 142 12.31 10.45 9.95
C VAL A 142 12.61 9.74 11.26
N THR A 143 12.98 10.48 12.31
CA THR A 143 13.28 9.89 13.64
C THR A 143 12.08 9.19 14.26
N ARG A 144 10.87 9.75 14.11
CA ARG A 144 9.62 9.11 14.57
C ARG A 144 9.30 7.82 13.81
N ASP A 145 9.64 7.75 12.53
CA ASP A 145 9.44 6.53 11.73
C ASP A 145 10.48 5.46 12.06
N LEU A 146 11.77 5.84 12.16
CA LEU A 146 12.86 4.92 12.53
C LEU A 146 12.74 4.38 13.96
N SER A 147 12.21 5.17 14.90
CA SER A 147 11.91 4.71 16.26
C SER A 147 10.66 3.82 16.36
N GLY A 148 9.91 3.65 15.27
CA GLY A 148 8.68 2.84 15.24
C GLY A 148 7.46 3.50 15.87
N LEU A 149 7.57 4.73 16.39
CA LEU A 149 6.47 5.46 17.02
C LEU A 149 5.27 5.64 16.09
N THR A 150 5.53 5.87 14.80
CA THR A 150 4.46 5.96 13.79
C THR A 150 3.70 4.65 13.65
N GLY A 151 4.40 3.51 13.60
CA GLY A 151 3.80 2.18 13.55
C GLY A 151 2.96 1.89 14.78
N LEU A 152 3.50 2.14 15.97
CA LEU A 152 2.78 1.96 17.24
C LEU A 152 1.48 2.78 17.26
N ARG A 153 1.52 4.06 16.87
CA ARG A 153 0.31 4.91 16.80
C ARG A 153 -0.70 4.35 15.79
N ARG A 154 -0.24 3.97 14.60
CA ARG A 154 -1.09 3.44 13.52
C ARG A 154 -1.83 2.16 13.93
N TYR A 155 -1.13 1.22 14.55
CA TYR A 155 -1.70 -0.09 14.91
C TYR A 155 -2.34 -0.12 16.30
N SER A 156 -2.06 0.85 17.18
CA SER A 156 -2.63 0.88 18.53
C SER A 156 -4.17 0.85 18.54
N ALA A 157 -4.82 1.54 17.60
CA ALA A 157 -6.28 1.55 17.49
C ALA A 157 -6.82 0.15 17.12
N SER A 158 -6.20 -0.51 16.14
CA SER A 158 -6.57 -1.87 15.71
C SER A 158 -6.31 -2.91 16.79
N LEU A 159 -5.18 -2.80 17.51
CA LEU A 159 -4.89 -3.68 18.65
C LEU A 159 -5.92 -3.48 19.76
N ARG A 160 -6.23 -2.23 20.11
CA ARG A 160 -7.27 -1.92 21.11
C ARG A 160 -8.65 -2.43 20.68
N SER A 161 -9.01 -2.40 19.40
CA SER A 161 -10.31 -2.89 18.95
C SER A 161 -10.43 -4.41 19.03
N ILE A 162 -9.34 -5.17 18.87
CA ILE A 162 -9.33 -6.63 19.09
C ILE A 162 -9.64 -6.98 20.54
N PHE A 163 -9.06 -6.25 21.50
CA PHE A 163 -9.24 -6.52 22.93
C PHE A 163 -10.43 -5.78 23.56
N SER A 164 -11.04 -4.84 22.85
CA SER A 164 -12.24 -4.14 23.30
C SER A 164 -13.49 -4.95 22.96
N SER A 165 -13.96 -5.76 23.91
CA SER A 165 -15.23 -6.51 23.85
C SER A 165 -16.48 -5.62 23.65
N LYS A 166 -16.37 -4.29 23.72
CA LYS A 166 -17.50 -3.39 23.45
C LYS A 166 -17.81 -3.32 21.95
N GLY A 167 -18.75 -4.15 21.51
CA GLY A 167 -19.55 -3.93 20.31
C GLY A 167 -20.29 -2.60 20.41
N LYS A 168 -19.65 -1.51 19.97
CA LYS A 168 -20.34 -0.24 19.79
C LYS A 168 -21.10 -0.31 18.47
N ASN A 169 -22.40 -0.58 18.57
CA ASN A 169 -23.38 -0.17 17.57
C ASN A 169 -23.28 1.36 17.41
N SER A 170 -22.39 1.84 16.55
CA SER A 170 -22.37 3.25 16.16
C SER A 170 -23.51 3.47 15.20
N LYS A 171 -24.65 3.92 15.74
CA LYS A 171 -25.71 4.58 14.96
C LYS A 171 -25.05 5.54 13.97
N GLN A 172 -25.56 5.51 12.74
CA GLN A 172 -25.34 6.50 11.70
C GLN A 172 -25.25 7.90 12.32
N ARG A 173 -24.12 8.59 12.09
CA ARG A 173 -24.10 10.05 12.07
C ARG A 173 -24.45 10.47 10.65
N THR A 174 -25.74 10.47 10.37
CA THR A 174 -26.34 11.50 9.52
C THR A 174 -26.25 12.81 10.30
N LEU A 175 -25.49 13.76 9.77
CA LEU A 175 -25.86 15.16 9.54
C LEU A 175 -24.82 15.73 8.56
#